data_AF-A0A0B1SJX7-F1
#
_entry.id   AF-A0A0B1SJX7-F1
#
_cell.length_a   1.000
_cell.length_b   1.000
_cell.length_c   1.000
_cell.angle_alpha   90.00
_cell.angle_beta   90.00
_cell.angle_gamma   90.00
#
_symmetry.space_group_name_H-M   'P 1'
#
loop_
_entity.id
_entity.type
_entity.pdbx_description
1 polymer ?
#
loop_
_entity_poly.entity_id
_entity_poly.type
_entity_poly.pdbx_seq_one_letter_code
_entity_poly.pdbx_strand_id
1 'polypeptide(L)'
;MCPVLAFTTVHGCVSVDQATANVSRCQRANGVLKPIPIYKGAAEPLLGNESSFRSENIFFGKDGIGDQPNAFPELLPSDFTPTTEEVAALALVRIARENPEATLVCLGPLTNVAIALKIDPNFAFSKVVVMGGNYYGIFTAELAT
;
A
#
# COMPACT_ATOMS: atom_id res chain seq x y z
N MET A 1 -4.01 -12.34 -19.12
CA MET A 1 -3.27 -11.37 -18.27
C MET A 1 -4.29 -10.55 -17.51
N CYS A 2 -4.12 -10.36 -16.20
CA CYS A 2 -4.93 -9.43 -15.41
C CYS A 2 -4.20 -8.08 -15.38
N PRO A 3 -4.71 -7.02 -16.03
CA PRO A 3 -4.04 -5.72 -16.03
C PRO A 3 -4.17 -5.07 -14.65
N VAL A 4 -3.09 -4.45 -14.18
CA VAL A 4 -3.08 -3.66 -12.94
C VAL A 4 -3.44 -2.21 -13.30
N LEU A 5 -4.54 -1.70 -12.75
CA LEU A 5 -5.02 -0.34 -13.01
C LEU A 5 -4.24 0.73 -12.25
N ALA A 6 -3.95 0.47 -10.98
CA ALA A 6 -3.29 1.39 -10.07
C ALA A 6 -2.69 0.67 -8.88
N PHE A 7 -1.72 1.30 -8.23
CA PHE A 7 -1.27 0.97 -6.88
C PHE A 7 -1.68 2.07 -5.92
N THR A 8 -2.14 1.68 -4.73
CA THR A 8 -2.34 2.60 -3.60
C THR A 8 -1.44 2.19 -2.46
N THR A 9 -0.64 3.09 -1.94
CA THR A 9 0.24 2.81 -0.80
C THR A 9 -0.40 3.26 0.51
N VAL A 10 -0.08 2.57 1.60
CA VAL A 10 -0.58 2.83 2.94
C VAL A 10 0.54 2.55 3.94
N HIS A 11 0.50 3.18 5.11
CA HIS A 11 1.35 2.79 6.24
C HIS A 11 1.21 1.30 6.59
N GLY A 12 2.20 0.73 7.27
CA GLY A 12 2.18 -0.65 7.72
C GLY A 12 3.53 -1.06 8.29
N CYS A 13 4.13 -2.12 7.75
CA CYS A 13 5.47 -2.56 8.17
C CYS A 13 6.56 -1.49 7.95
N VAL A 14 6.33 -0.59 7.00
CA VAL A 14 7.16 0.58 6.72
C VAL A 14 6.27 1.82 6.59
N SER A 15 6.87 3.01 6.56
CA SER A 15 6.15 4.26 6.31
C SER A 15 5.50 4.25 4.92
N VAL A 16 4.45 5.05 4.74
CA VAL A 16 3.79 5.16 3.42
C VAL A 16 4.73 5.70 2.34
N ASP A 17 5.70 6.53 2.71
CA ASP A 17 6.75 7.02 1.81
C ASP A 17 7.67 5.89 1.36
N GLN A 18 8.12 5.05 2.28
CA GLN A 18 8.95 3.88 1.95
C GLN A 18 8.15 2.86 1.13
N ALA A 19 6.87 2.65 1.43
CA ALA A 19 5.99 1.79 0.63
C ALA A 19 5.85 2.33 -0.81
N THR A 20 5.76 3.65 -0.98
CA THR A 20 5.72 4.32 -2.29
C THR A 20 7.01 4.09 -3.06
N ALA A 21 8.16 4.25 -2.39
CA ALA A 21 9.47 3.96 -2.95
C ALA A 21 9.62 2.51 -3.40
N ASN A 22 9.20 1.57 -2.56
CA ASN A 22 9.29 0.14 -2.87
C ASN A 22 8.41 -0.23 -4.06
N VAL A 23 7.18 0.29 -4.15
CA VAL A 23 6.30 0.04 -5.31
C VAL A 23 6.89 0.64 -6.59
N SER A 24 7.40 1.87 -6.56
CA SER A 24 8.07 2.49 -7.72
C SER A 24 9.28 1.66 -8.17
N ARG A 25 10.15 1.29 -7.22
CA ARG A 25 11.33 0.46 -7.48
C ARG A 25 10.96 -0.90 -8.06
N CYS A 26 9.89 -1.54 -7.56
CA CYS A 26 9.37 -2.80 -8.09
C CYS A 26 8.86 -2.67 -9.53
N GLN A 27 8.18 -1.58 -9.89
CA GLN A 27 7.76 -1.35 -11.27
C GLN A 27 8.97 -1.25 -12.22
N ARG A 28 10.03 -0.53 -11.80
CA ARG A 28 11.28 -0.43 -12.57
C ARG A 28 11.97 -1.80 -12.69
N ALA A 29 12.03 -2.57 -11.61
CA ALA A 29 12.63 -3.91 -11.60
C ALA A 29 11.93 -4.88 -12.58
N ASN A 30 10.62 -4.73 -12.77
CA ASN A 30 9.81 -5.54 -13.69
C ASN A 30 9.79 -4.99 -15.13
N GLY A 31 10.57 -3.95 -15.44
CA GLY A 31 10.65 -3.40 -16.80
C GLY A 31 9.35 -2.76 -17.28
N VAL A 32 8.50 -2.26 -16.38
CA VAL A 32 7.24 -1.59 -16.72
C VAL A 32 7.54 -0.31 -17.51
N LEU A 33 7.28 -0.33 -18.82
CA LEU A 33 7.61 0.78 -19.74
C LEU A 33 6.72 2.01 -19.54
N LYS A 34 5.44 1.80 -19.23
CA LYS A 34 4.49 2.85 -18.85
C LYS A 34 4.13 2.66 -17.38
N PRO A 35 4.68 3.48 -16.47
CA PRO A 35 4.42 3.33 -15.04
C PRO A 35 2.93 3.30 -14.74
N ILE A 36 2.50 2.28 -14.00
CA ILE A 36 1.17 2.18 -13.44
C ILE A 36 1.06 3.24 -12.34
N PRO A 37 -0.04 4.01 -12.29
CA PRO A 37 -0.18 5.08 -11.32
C PRO A 37 -0.04 4.60 -9.86
N ILE A 38 0.75 5.33 -9.07
CA ILE A 38 0.91 5.12 -7.63
C ILE A 38 0.28 6.30 -6.90
N TYR A 39 -0.77 6.02 -6.13
CA TYR A 39 -1.43 7.00 -5.28
C TYR A 39 -0.97 6.81 -3.84
N LYS A 40 -0.35 7.84 -3.25
CA LYS A 40 0.08 7.82 -1.85
C LYS A 40 -1.12 7.99 -0.93
N GLY A 41 -1.23 7.14 0.09
CA GLY A 41 -2.37 7.11 1.01
C GLY A 41 -2.04 7.52 2.43
N ALA A 42 -2.76 6.93 3.38
CA ALA A 42 -2.66 7.28 4.79
C ALA A 42 -1.28 6.96 5.37
N ALA A 43 -0.68 7.94 6.05
CA ALA A 43 0.59 7.81 6.76
C ALA A 43 0.43 7.17 8.16
N GLU A 44 -0.79 7.10 8.68
CA GLU A 44 -1.09 6.58 10.03
C GLU A 44 -2.48 5.91 10.09
N PRO A 45 -2.76 5.10 11.13
CA PRO A 45 -4.11 4.53 11.36
C PRO A 45 -5.18 5.61 11.57
N LEU A 46 -6.46 5.26 11.41
CA LEU A 46 -7.58 6.21 11.51
C LEU A 46 -7.66 6.99 12.82
N LEU A 47 -7.34 6.35 13.94
CA LEU A 47 -7.42 6.99 15.26
C LEU A 47 -6.16 7.80 15.61
N GLY A 48 -5.15 7.78 14.73
CA GLY A 48 -3.83 8.34 14.99
C GLY A 48 -3.14 7.66 16.18
N ASN A 49 -1.83 7.89 16.29
CA ASN A 49 -1.08 7.64 17.52
C ASN A 49 -0.93 6.16 17.95
N GLU A 50 -0.09 5.40 17.23
CA GLU A 50 0.55 4.19 17.76
C GLU A 50 2.04 4.50 17.93
N SER A 51 2.42 5.10 19.07
CA SER A 51 3.83 5.19 19.48
C SER A 51 4.47 3.81 19.68
N SER A 52 3.63 2.76 19.75
CA SER A 52 3.98 1.36 20.01
C SER A 52 4.16 0.48 18.75
N PHE A 53 3.62 0.84 17.57
CA PHE A 53 3.92 0.12 16.30
C PHE A 53 5.02 0.78 15.47
N ARG A 54 5.71 1.79 16.01
CA ARG A 54 6.99 2.29 15.47
C ARG A 54 8.16 1.31 15.67
N SER A 55 7.88 0.02 15.86
CA SER A 55 8.80 -0.97 15.34
C SER A 55 8.83 -0.75 13.84
N GLU A 56 9.78 0.07 13.36
CA GLU A 56 10.44 -0.20 12.09
C GLU A 56 10.68 -1.71 12.13
N ASN A 57 9.83 -2.47 11.43
CA ASN A 57 9.81 -3.90 11.56
C ASN A 57 11.03 -4.35 10.76
N ILE A 58 12.20 -4.28 11.42
CA ILE A 58 13.51 -4.59 10.86
C ILE A 58 13.62 -6.05 10.41
N PHE A 59 12.56 -6.84 10.64
CA PHE A 59 12.41 -8.19 10.13
C PHE A 59 12.74 -8.28 8.62
N PHE A 60 12.34 -7.29 7.82
CA PHE A 60 12.66 -7.22 6.39
C PHE A 60 13.72 -6.15 6.05
N GLY A 61 14.42 -5.61 7.06
CA GLY A 61 15.24 -4.41 6.93
C GLY A 61 14.47 -3.11 7.17
N LYS A 62 15.19 -2.00 7.29
CA LYS A 62 14.62 -0.65 7.49
C LYS A 62 13.80 -0.18 6.29
N ASP A 63 14.24 -0.53 5.08
CA ASP A 63 13.52 -0.25 3.84
C ASP A 63 12.36 -1.24 3.57
N GLY A 64 12.26 -2.32 4.34
CA GLY A 64 11.27 -3.39 4.19
C GLY A 64 11.52 -4.35 3.03
N ILE A 65 12.66 -4.25 2.33
CA ILE A 65 13.05 -5.07 1.18
C ILE A 65 14.54 -5.46 1.18
N GLY A 66 15.19 -5.46 2.35
CA GLY A 66 16.53 -6.03 2.55
C GLY A 66 17.70 -5.02 2.65
N ASP A 67 17.44 -3.72 2.74
CA ASP A 67 18.43 -2.66 2.97
C ASP A 67 19.59 -2.62 1.95
N GLN A 68 19.28 -2.90 0.68
CA GLN A 68 20.23 -2.85 -0.44
C GLN A 68 19.83 -1.77 -1.46
N PRO A 69 19.92 -0.47 -1.13
CA PRO A 69 19.46 0.61 -2.01
C PRO A 69 20.25 0.68 -3.33
N ASN A 70 21.52 0.24 -3.33
CA ASN A 70 22.39 0.30 -4.50
C ASN A 70 22.28 -0.95 -5.41
N ALA A 71 21.57 -2.00 -4.98
CA ALA A 71 21.33 -3.18 -5.80
C ALA A 71 20.35 -2.87 -6.94
N PHE A 72 20.41 -3.64 -8.03
CA PHE A 72 19.54 -3.43 -9.17
C PHE A 72 18.05 -3.63 -8.82
N PRO A 73 17.15 -2.73 -9.25
CA PRO A 73 17.44 -1.40 -9.77
C PRO A 73 17.79 -0.45 -8.60
N GLU A 74 18.79 0.42 -8.77
CA GLU A 74 19.20 1.35 -7.72
C GLU A 74 18.02 2.24 -7.28
N LEU A 75 17.89 2.49 -5.98
CA LEU A 75 16.90 3.37 -5.38
C LEU A 75 17.13 4.81 -5.85
N LEU A 76 16.08 5.45 -6.34
CA LEU A 76 16.13 6.83 -6.81
C LEU A 76 15.35 7.75 -5.86
N PRO A 77 15.76 9.01 -5.66
CA PRO A 77 14.96 9.98 -4.90
C PRO A 77 13.53 10.13 -5.43
N SER A 78 13.34 9.98 -6.74
CA SER A 78 12.04 10.02 -7.40
C SER A 78 11.12 8.86 -7.02
N ASP A 79 11.65 7.74 -6.50
CA ASP A 79 10.81 6.61 -6.09
C ASP A 79 9.89 6.97 -4.92
N PHE A 80 10.31 7.91 -4.06
CA PHE A 80 9.51 8.39 -2.92
C PHE A 80 8.36 9.31 -3.33
N THR A 81 8.33 9.74 -4.60
CA THR A 81 7.31 10.63 -5.15
C THR A 81 6.22 9.80 -5.83
N PRO A 82 4.94 9.95 -5.43
CA PRO A 82 3.85 9.28 -6.14
C PRO A 82 3.75 9.81 -7.58
N THR A 83 3.17 9.02 -8.48
CA THR A 83 3.01 9.46 -9.89
C THR A 83 1.89 10.50 -10.06
N THR A 84 1.22 10.87 -8.97
CA THR A 84 -0.03 11.64 -8.92
C THR A 84 -0.18 12.26 -7.54
N GLU A 85 -0.68 13.50 -7.51
CA GLU A 85 -0.99 14.23 -6.27
C GLU A 85 -2.35 13.82 -5.66
N GLU A 86 -3.17 13.05 -6.39
CA GLU A 86 -4.44 12.55 -5.88
C GLU A 86 -4.20 11.57 -4.71
N VAL A 87 -4.86 11.82 -3.58
CA VAL A 87 -4.76 10.96 -2.39
C VAL A 87 -5.41 9.60 -2.66
N ALA A 88 -4.76 8.51 -2.21
CA ALA A 88 -5.20 7.14 -2.48
C ALA A 88 -6.68 6.87 -2.21
N ALA A 89 -7.26 7.41 -1.13
CA ALA A 89 -8.67 7.19 -0.81
C ALA A 89 -9.62 7.80 -1.86
N LEU A 90 -9.31 8.98 -2.39
CA LEU A 90 -10.08 9.62 -3.48
C LEU A 90 -9.91 8.84 -4.79
N ALA A 91 -8.68 8.42 -5.08
CA ALA A 91 -8.39 7.59 -6.24
C ALA A 91 -9.15 6.26 -6.19
N LEU A 92 -9.25 5.60 -5.02
CA LEU A 92 -10.06 4.39 -4.87
C LEU A 92 -11.53 4.63 -5.22
N VAL A 93 -12.14 5.70 -4.70
CA VAL A 93 -13.54 6.05 -5.01
C VAL A 93 -13.74 6.26 -6.50
N ARG A 94 -12.85 7.04 -7.14
CA ARG A 94 -12.91 7.32 -8.57
C ARG A 94 -12.70 6.07 -9.42
N ILE A 95 -11.68 5.27 -9.13
CA ILE A 95 -11.35 4.04 -9.87
C ILE A 95 -12.48 3.03 -9.75
N ALA A 96 -13.09 2.86 -8.57
CA ALA A 96 -14.23 1.97 -8.37
C ALA A 96 -15.44 2.39 -9.21
N ARG A 97 -15.70 3.70 -9.32
CA ARG A 97 -16.78 4.24 -10.15
C ARG A 97 -16.52 4.08 -11.64
N GLU A 98 -15.28 4.28 -12.07
CA GLU A 98 -14.86 4.16 -13.46
C GLU A 98 -14.72 2.69 -13.92
N ASN A 99 -14.46 1.76 -13.00
CA ASN A 99 -14.17 0.34 -13.28
C ASN A 99 -14.88 -0.57 -12.26
N PRO A 100 -16.22 -0.65 -12.27
CA PRO A 100 -16.99 -1.39 -11.25
C PRO A 100 -16.66 -2.90 -11.22
N GLU A 101 -16.23 -3.47 -12.34
CA GLU A 101 -15.80 -4.87 -12.46
C GLU A 101 -14.41 -5.17 -11.89
N ALA A 102 -13.64 -4.15 -11.52
CA ALA A 102 -12.29 -4.33 -10.99
C ALA A 102 -12.30 -5.07 -9.64
N THR A 103 -11.20 -5.77 -9.35
CA THR A 103 -10.96 -6.41 -8.06
C THR A 103 -9.98 -5.56 -7.25
N LEU A 104 -10.36 -5.20 -6.03
CA LEU A 104 -9.47 -4.55 -5.07
C LEU A 104 -8.73 -5.62 -4.26
N VAL A 105 -7.40 -5.54 -4.23
CA VAL A 105 -6.54 -6.43 -3.43
C VAL A 105 -5.88 -5.61 -2.33
N CYS A 106 -6.15 -5.95 -1.08
CA CYS A 106 -5.60 -5.28 0.10
C CYS A 106 -4.52 -6.14 0.75
N LEU A 107 -3.26 -5.68 0.64
CA LEU A 107 -2.08 -6.37 1.17
C LEU A 107 -1.47 -5.69 2.41
N GLY A 108 -2.14 -4.66 2.93
CA GLY A 108 -1.73 -3.91 4.12
C GLY A 108 -2.93 -3.42 4.90
N PRO A 109 -2.73 -2.51 5.87
CA PRO A 109 -3.81 -1.91 6.64
C PRO A 109 -4.93 -1.35 5.77
N LEU A 110 -6.18 -1.57 6.18
CA LEU A 110 -7.38 -1.15 5.44
C LEU A 110 -7.70 0.34 5.55
N THR A 111 -6.75 1.17 6.02
CA THR A 111 -6.96 2.59 6.31
C THR A 111 -7.47 3.37 5.09
N ASN A 112 -6.84 3.20 3.92
CA ASN A 112 -7.28 3.87 2.69
C ASN A 112 -8.71 3.49 2.30
N VAL A 113 -9.06 2.20 2.43
CA VAL A 113 -10.38 1.66 2.12
C VAL A 113 -11.43 2.20 3.08
N ALA A 114 -11.11 2.26 4.36
CA ALA A 114 -12.00 2.82 5.37
C ALA A 114 -12.25 4.32 5.15
N ILE A 115 -11.22 5.09 4.78
CA ILE A 115 -11.37 6.50 4.40
C ILE A 115 -12.23 6.62 3.12
N ALA A 116 -12.00 5.79 2.10
CA ALA A 116 -12.80 5.78 0.88
C ALA A 116 -14.29 5.53 1.17
N LEU A 117 -14.62 4.56 2.02
CA LEU A 117 -15.99 4.30 2.49
C LEU A 117 -16.60 5.46 3.28
N LYS A 118 -15.78 6.24 3.99
CA LYS A 118 -16.24 7.46 4.69
C LYS A 118 -16.52 8.61 3.73
N ILE A 119 -15.78 8.69 2.62
CA ILE A 119 -15.98 9.69 1.57
C ILE A 119 -17.23 9.36 0.75
N ASP A 120 -17.36 8.12 0.29
CA ASP A 120 -18.50 7.64 -0.49
C ASP A 120 -18.99 6.30 0.09
N PRO A 121 -20.12 6.26 0.82
CA PRO A 121 -20.68 5.03 1.36
C PRO A 121 -21.10 4.00 0.30
N ASN A 122 -21.26 4.43 -0.96
CA ASN A 122 -21.58 3.54 -2.09
C ASN A 122 -20.33 3.05 -2.83
N PHE A 123 -19.13 3.43 -2.37
CA PHE A 123 -17.87 2.92 -2.90
C PHE A 123 -17.84 1.39 -2.79
N ALA A 124 -17.75 0.73 -3.94
CA ALA A 124 -17.68 -0.71 -4.02
C ALA A 124 -16.90 -1.15 -5.26
N PHE A 125 -16.13 -2.23 -5.10
CA PHE A 125 -15.56 -3.01 -6.18
C PHE A 125 -16.35 -4.32 -6.32
N SER A 126 -16.38 -4.90 -7.53
CA SER A 126 -17.02 -6.21 -7.77
C SER A 126 -16.49 -7.31 -6.83
N LYS A 127 -15.20 -7.24 -6.49
CA LYS A 127 -14.56 -8.15 -5.54
C LYS A 127 -13.51 -7.41 -4.71
N VAL A 128 -13.47 -7.72 -3.41
CA VAL A 128 -12.42 -7.27 -2.50
C VAL A 128 -11.74 -8.50 -1.91
N VAL A 129 -10.41 -8.58 -2.05
CA VAL A 129 -9.58 -9.64 -1.47
C VAL A 129 -8.69 -9.01 -0.42
N VAL A 130 -8.79 -9.49 0.82
CA VAL A 130 -8.05 -8.93 1.97
C VAL A 130 -7.06 -9.97 2.48
N MET A 131 -5.78 -9.61 2.48
CA MET A 131 -4.76 -10.32 3.25
C MET A 131 -4.76 -9.75 4.66
N GLY A 132 -5.43 -10.43 5.58
CA GLY A 132 -5.48 -10.02 6.98
C GLY A 132 -6.57 -10.73 7.77
N GLY A 133 -6.52 -10.57 9.09
CA GLY A 133 -7.44 -11.20 10.02
C GLY A 133 -7.08 -12.66 10.32
N ASN A 134 -7.82 -13.23 11.27
CA ASN A 134 -7.80 -14.63 11.61
C ASN A 134 -9.25 -15.05 11.93
N TYR A 135 -9.58 -16.33 11.75
CA TYR A 135 -10.94 -16.84 12.03
C TYR A 135 -10.99 -17.71 13.29
N TYR A 136 -9.84 -18.18 13.77
CA TYR A 136 -9.69 -18.90 15.03
C TYR A 136 -9.17 -18.05 16.20
N GLY A 137 -8.99 -16.72 16.01
CA GLY A 137 -8.45 -15.87 17.07
C GLY A 137 -6.95 -16.02 17.32
N ILE A 138 -6.21 -16.73 16.46
CA ILE A 138 -4.77 -16.95 16.62
C ILE A 138 -4.02 -15.70 16.17
N PHE A 139 -3.34 -15.04 17.11
CA PHE A 139 -2.42 -13.95 16.83
C PHE A 139 -0.98 -14.45 16.86
N THR A 140 -0.22 -14.14 15.81
CA THR A 140 1.22 -14.40 15.73
C THR A 140 1.99 -13.28 16.45
N ALA A 141 1.76 -13.09 17.75
CA ALA A 141 2.48 -12.09 18.54
C ALA A 141 3.59 -12.69 19.44
N GLU A 142 3.76 -14.02 19.44
CA GLU A 142 4.56 -14.73 20.45
C GLU A 142 5.94 -15.26 19.98
N LEU A 143 6.44 -14.86 18.81
CA LEU A 143 7.72 -15.37 18.27
C LEU A 143 8.79 -14.30 18.02
N ALA A 144 8.63 -13.10 18.57
CA ALA A 144 9.66 -12.06 18.55
C ALA A 144 10.04 -11.64 19.98
N THR A 145 10.62 -12.58 20.73
CA THR A 145 11.42 -12.33 21.94
C THR A 145 12.77 -13.00 21.78
#